data_AF-A0A1I0UZ16-F1
#
_entry.id   AF-A0A1I0UZ16-F1
#
_cell.length_a   1.000
_cell.length_b   1.000
_cell.length_c   1.000
_cell.angle_alpha   90.00
_cell.angle_beta   90.00
_cell.angle_gamma   90.00
#
_symmetry.space_group_name_H-M   'P 1'
#
loop_
_entity.id
_entity.type
_entity.pdbx_description
1 polymer ?
#
loop_
_entity_poly.entity_id
_entity_poly.type
_entity_poly.pdbx_seq_one_letter_code
_entity_poly.pdbx_strand_id
1 'polypeptide(L)'
;MTEDDTLWDLEERFWTQGADSARHATAKDAVFVLPFPAGILQGDALWREKEIAQRWRSVTMTERFISFKSIIAVLAYHVAAERSDEPFYQALCTSTYLNDDGKWLRLAHQQTPLD
;
A
#
# COMPACT_ATOMS: atom_id res chain seq x y z
N MET A 1 -19.89 -5.65 -4.33
CA MET A 1 -18.42 -5.58 -4.35
C MET A 1 -17.91 -6.77 -3.56
N THR A 2 -17.00 -7.55 -4.12
CA THR A 2 -16.40 -8.69 -3.41
C THR A 2 -15.37 -8.19 -2.38
N GLU A 3 -14.95 -9.03 -1.45
CA GLU A 3 -13.84 -8.68 -0.54
C GLU A 3 -12.53 -8.42 -1.31
N ASP A 4 -12.33 -9.14 -2.42
CA ASP A 4 -11.21 -8.92 -3.35
C ASP A 4 -11.24 -7.51 -3.94
N ASP A 5 -12.36 -7.12 -4.55
CA ASP A 5 -12.55 -5.76 -5.08
C ASP A 5 -12.32 -4.69 -4.01
N THR A 6 -12.81 -4.93 -2.79
CA THR A 6 -12.66 -4.00 -1.66
C THR A 6 -11.18 -3.75 -1.29
N LEU A 7 -10.36 -4.80 -1.31
CA LEU A 7 -8.94 -4.70 -0.98
C LEU A 7 -8.12 -4.08 -2.10
N TRP A 8 -8.42 -4.37 -3.37
CA TRP A 8 -7.77 -3.67 -4.48
C TRP A 8 -8.14 -2.18 -4.53
N ASP A 9 -9.40 -1.83 -4.29
CA ASP A 9 -9.84 -0.44 -4.17
C ASP A 9 -9.16 0.27 -2.99
N LEU A 10 -8.92 -0.45 -1.89
CA LEU A 10 -8.18 0.10 -0.75
C LEU A 10 -6.69 0.29 -1.10
N GLU A 11 -6.07 -0.69 -1.76
CA GLU A 11 -4.70 -0.61 -2.21
C GLU A 11 -4.49 0.54 -3.19
N GLU A 12 -5.35 0.70 -4.20
CA GLU A 12 -5.28 1.82 -5.15
C GLU A 12 -5.40 3.17 -4.45
N ARG A 13 -6.28 3.27 -3.46
CA ARG A 13 -6.42 4.48 -2.64
C ARG A 13 -5.18 4.77 -1.81
N PHE A 14 -4.41 3.77 -1.38
CA PHE A 14 -3.13 4.04 -0.72
C PHE A 14 -2.11 4.72 -1.63
N TRP A 15 -2.18 4.48 -2.94
CA TRP A 15 -1.30 5.13 -3.92
C TRP A 15 -1.79 6.51 -4.36
N THR A 16 -3.11 6.71 -4.42
CA THR A 16 -3.69 7.91 -5.05
C THR A 16 -4.17 8.92 -4.02
N GLN A 17 -4.49 8.49 -2.80
CA GLN A 17 -4.99 9.36 -1.74
C GLN A 17 -3.86 9.80 -0.79
N GLY A 18 -4.05 10.95 -0.15
CA GLY A 18 -3.06 11.52 0.77
C GLY A 18 -2.96 10.81 2.13
N ALA A 19 -1.96 11.23 2.91
CA ALA A 19 -1.59 10.69 4.22
C ALA A 19 -2.78 10.44 5.17
N ASP A 20 -3.73 11.37 5.22
CA ASP A 20 -4.85 11.29 6.15
C ASP A 20 -5.76 10.09 5.87
N SER A 21 -6.02 9.77 4.59
CA SER A 21 -6.81 8.60 4.22
C SER A 21 -6.05 7.31 4.54
N ALA A 22 -4.77 7.27 4.15
CA ALA A 22 -3.88 6.15 4.43
C ALA A 22 -3.79 5.84 5.94
N ARG A 23 -3.79 6.87 6.80
CA ARG A 23 -3.71 6.70 8.26
C ARG A 23 -4.90 5.98 8.86
N HIS A 24 -6.11 6.23 8.38
CA HIS A 24 -7.31 5.56 8.90
C HIS A 24 -7.43 4.09 8.44
N ALA A 25 -6.73 3.75 7.36
CA ALA A 25 -6.69 2.42 6.75
C ALA A 25 -5.44 1.60 7.11
N THR A 26 -4.52 2.13 7.93
CA THR A 26 -3.29 1.44 8.34
C THR A 26 -3.40 0.99 9.79
N ALA A 27 -2.95 -0.21 10.10
CA ALA A 27 -2.94 -0.73 11.46
C ALA A 27 -1.95 0.07 12.34
N LYS A 28 -2.24 0.18 13.64
CA LYS A 28 -1.42 0.97 14.59
C LYS A 28 0.04 0.52 14.63
N ASP A 29 0.28 -0.78 14.57
CA ASP A 29 1.62 -1.38 14.67
C ASP A 29 2.12 -1.88 13.31
N ALA A 30 1.65 -1.29 12.22
CA ALA A 30 2.02 -1.70 10.88
C ALA A 30 3.54 -1.59 10.63
N VAL A 31 4.07 -2.49 9.81
CA VAL A 31 5.50 -2.57 9.46
C VAL A 31 5.68 -2.44 7.96
N PHE A 32 6.36 -1.39 7.51
CA PHE A 32 6.61 -1.16 6.09
C PHE A 32 8.10 -1.29 5.77
N VAL A 33 8.39 -1.82 4.58
CA VAL A 33 9.72 -1.86 3.99
C VAL A 33 9.68 -1.05 2.70
N LEU A 34 10.23 0.15 2.76
CA LEU A 34 10.23 1.08 1.64
C LEU A 34 11.62 1.19 1.02
N PRO A 35 11.72 1.68 -0.24
CA PRO A 35 13.00 1.88 -0.90
C PRO A 35 13.93 2.78 -0.08
N PHE A 36 15.23 2.59 -0.25
CA PHE A 36 16.23 3.48 0.36
C PHE A 36 15.98 4.93 -0.06
N PRO A 37 16.05 5.92 0.85
CA PRO A 37 16.62 5.85 2.20
C PRO A 37 15.65 5.49 3.35
N ALA A 38 14.36 5.30 3.08
CA ALA A 38 13.36 5.10 4.14
C ALA A 38 13.58 3.79 4.92
N GLY A 39 13.85 2.68 4.22
CA GLY A 39 14.14 1.40 4.85
C GLY A 39 12.94 0.82 5.60
N ILE A 40 13.16 0.32 6.83
CA ILE A 40 12.12 -0.30 7.65
C ILE A 40 11.49 0.74 8.57
N LEU A 41 10.16 0.88 8.48
CA LEU A 41 9.36 1.79 9.28
C LEU A 41 8.28 1.03 10.04
N GLN A 42 7.98 1.47 11.27
CA GLN A 42 6.94 0.85 12.09
C GLN A 42 6.11 1.88 12.86
N GLY A 43 4.82 1.62 12.96
CA GLY A 43 3.88 2.40 13.79
C GLY A 43 3.94 3.89 13.48
N ASP A 44 4.10 4.74 14.50
CA ASP A 44 4.09 6.19 14.32
C ASP A 44 5.24 6.74 13.46
N ALA A 45 6.33 5.97 13.29
CA ALA A 45 7.43 6.37 12.41
C ALA A 45 6.99 6.44 10.94
N LEU A 46 5.97 5.67 10.55
CA LEU A 46 5.39 5.70 9.21
C LEU A 46 4.97 7.13 8.84
N TRP A 47 4.22 7.80 9.72
CA TRP A 47 3.62 9.10 9.41
C TRP A 47 4.60 10.26 9.36
N ARG A 48 5.87 10.03 9.72
CA ARG A 48 6.93 11.02 9.61
C ARG A 48 7.58 11.02 8.23
N GLU A 49 7.40 9.95 7.47
CA GLU A 49 8.00 9.77 6.16
C GLU A 49 7.11 10.36 5.07
N LYS A 50 7.69 11.20 4.21
CA LYS A 50 6.96 11.87 3.12
C LYS A 50 6.50 10.87 2.07
N GLU A 51 7.25 9.78 1.90
CA GLU A 51 7.02 8.73 0.92
C GLU A 51 5.79 7.85 1.23
N ILE A 52 5.23 7.89 2.43
CA ILE A 52 4.05 7.06 2.78
C ILE A 52 2.76 7.63 2.20
N ALA A 53 2.79 8.91 1.83
CA ALA A 53 1.67 9.64 1.27
C ALA A 53 2.00 10.16 -0.12
N GLN A 54 2.64 9.33 -0.94
CA GLN A 54 2.83 9.65 -2.36
C GLN A 54 1.44 9.81 -2.99
N ARG A 55 1.07 11.05 -3.29
CA ARG A 55 -0.18 11.38 -3.99
C ARG A 55 0.04 11.21 -5.50
N TRP A 56 0.18 9.96 -5.94
CA TRP A 56 0.25 9.68 -7.36
C TRP A 56 -1.05 10.14 -8.01
N ARG A 57 -0.94 10.69 -9.21
CA ARG A 57 -2.11 11.14 -9.98
C ARG A 57 -2.94 9.94 -10.41
N SER A 58 -2.27 8.89 -10.85
CA SER A 58 -2.89 7.61 -11.18
C SER A 58 -1.90 6.47 -10.96
N VAL A 59 -2.44 5.26 -10.80
CA VAL A 59 -1.68 4.03 -10.80
C VAL A 59 -2.36 2.99 -11.67
N THR A 60 -1.57 2.10 -12.25
CA THR A 60 -2.06 0.88 -12.91
C THR A 60 -1.45 -0.31 -12.19
N MET A 61 -2.30 -1.21 -11.69
CA MET A 61 -1.87 -2.45 -11.05
C MET A 61 -2.03 -3.62 -12.02
N THR A 62 -0.94 -4.35 -12.25
CA THR A 62 -0.90 -5.56 -13.07
C THR A 62 -0.33 -6.71 -12.25
N GLU A 63 -0.38 -7.94 -12.78
CA GLU A 63 0.11 -9.15 -12.08
C GLU A 63 -0.46 -9.27 -10.66
N ARG A 64 -1.77 -9.05 -10.54
CA ARG A 64 -2.48 -9.03 -9.25
C ARG A 64 -2.69 -10.44 -8.72
N PHE A 65 -2.11 -10.72 -7.57
CA PHE A 65 -2.34 -11.93 -6.79
C PHE A 65 -2.95 -11.57 -5.44
N ILE A 66 -3.93 -12.36 -5.01
CA ILE A 66 -4.52 -12.25 -3.67
C ILE A 66 -4.64 -13.63 -3.02
N SER A 67 -4.38 -13.69 -1.73
CA SER A 67 -4.63 -14.88 -0.91
C SER A 67 -5.34 -14.48 0.38
N PHE A 68 -6.37 -15.23 0.75
CA PHE A 68 -7.12 -15.04 1.98
C PHE A 68 -6.86 -16.19 2.96
N LYS A 69 -6.71 -15.86 4.23
CA LYS A 69 -6.66 -16.82 5.34
C LYS A 69 -7.30 -16.21 6.58
N SER A 70 -8.53 -16.65 6.88
CA SER A 70 -9.32 -16.11 8.01
C SER A 70 -9.39 -14.58 7.92
N ILE A 71 -8.95 -13.86 8.95
CA ILE A 71 -8.94 -12.40 9.01
C ILE A 71 -7.75 -11.74 8.30
N ILE A 72 -6.96 -12.50 7.53
CA ILE A 72 -5.79 -11.99 6.82
C ILE A 72 -5.99 -12.07 5.32
N ALA A 73 -5.57 -11.04 4.60
CA ALA A 73 -5.40 -11.06 3.15
C ALA A 73 -3.99 -10.60 2.77
N VAL A 74 -3.39 -11.25 1.78
CA VAL A 74 -2.07 -10.86 1.23
C VAL A 74 -2.24 -10.56 -0.25
N LEU A 75 -1.82 -9.35 -0.63
CA LEU A 75 -1.77 -8.88 -2.01
C LEU A 75 -0.31 -8.91 -2.47
N ALA A 76 -0.10 -9.28 -3.73
CA ALA A 76 1.14 -9.03 -4.46
C ALA A 76 0.79 -8.50 -5.85
N TYR A 77 1.52 -7.49 -6.32
CA TYR A 77 1.20 -6.82 -7.58
C TYR A 77 2.41 -6.06 -8.13
N HIS A 78 2.38 -5.82 -9.42
CA HIS A 78 3.21 -4.81 -10.09
C HIS A 78 2.42 -3.51 -10.18
N VAL A 79 3.04 -2.38 -9.84
CA VAL A 79 2.45 -1.05 -9.99
C VAL A 79 3.26 -0.20 -10.96
N ALA A 80 2.57 0.53 -11.82
CA ALA A 80 3.10 1.68 -12.54
C ALA A 80 2.34 2.93 -12.09
N ALA A 81 3.05 3.93 -11.57
CA ALA A 81 2.48 5.13 -10.98
C ALA A 81 2.99 6.39 -11.70
N GLU A 82 2.11 7.36 -11.89
CA GLU A 82 2.44 8.64 -12.54
C GLU A 82 2.04 9.84 -11.68
N ARG A 83 2.88 10.87 -11.67
CA ARG A 83 2.55 12.20 -11.16
C ARG A 83 3.11 13.25 -12.10
N SER A 84 2.58 14.46 -12.04
CA SER A 84 3.08 15.56 -12.87
C SER A 84 4.57 15.78 -12.58
N ASP A 85 5.34 16.00 -13.64
CA ASP A 85 6.74 16.44 -13.59
C ASP A 85 7.75 15.41 -13.07
N GLU A 86 7.37 14.13 -12.97
CA GLU A 86 8.28 13.05 -12.57
C GLU A 86 8.20 11.82 -13.48
N PRO A 87 9.29 11.03 -13.59
CA PRO A 87 9.28 9.75 -14.30
C PRO A 87 8.22 8.79 -13.76
N PHE A 88 7.78 7.86 -14.61
CA PHE A 88 6.97 6.74 -14.16
C PHE A 88 7.70 5.99 -13.05
N TYR A 89 7.03 5.80 -11.92
CA TYR A 89 7.53 4.95 -10.86
C TYR A 89 6.98 3.55 -11.06
N GLN A 90 7.86 2.55 -11.02
CA GLN A 90 7.47 1.15 -11.11
C GLN A 90 8.00 0.38 -9.90
N ALA A 91 7.19 -0.53 -9.39
CA ALA A 91 7.60 -1.38 -8.26
C ALA A 91 6.82 -2.71 -8.22
N LEU A 92 7.48 -3.75 -7.75
CA LEU A 92 6.82 -4.94 -7.24
C LEU A 92 6.47 -4.71 -5.77
N CYS A 93 5.22 -4.96 -5.42
CA CYS A 93 4.69 -4.64 -4.10
C CYS A 93 4.04 -5.85 -3.46
N THR A 94 4.10 -5.91 -2.13
CA THR A 94 3.21 -6.76 -1.35
C THR A 94 2.58 -5.97 -0.22
N SER A 95 1.30 -6.25 0.04
CA SER A 95 0.53 -5.66 1.14
C SER A 95 -0.17 -6.76 1.90
N THR A 96 -0.07 -6.74 3.22
CA THR A 96 -0.84 -7.62 4.10
C THR A 96 -1.90 -6.81 4.81
N TYR A 97 -3.12 -7.30 4.78
CA TYR A 97 -4.28 -6.72 5.43
C TYR A 97 -4.78 -7.61 6.56
N LEU A 98 -5.23 -6.96 7.63
CA LEU A 98 -5.92 -7.54 8.76
C LEU A 98 -7.37 -7.05 8.75
N ASN A 99 -8.33 -7.96 8.86
CA ASN A 99 -9.72 -7.66 9.15
C ASN A 99 -9.88 -7.52 10.66
N ASP A 100 -10.03 -6.29 11.11
CA ASP A 100 -10.29 -5.95 12.50
C ASP A 100 -11.79 -5.63 12.64
N ASP A 101 -12.56 -6.62 13.06
CA ASP A 101 -14.02 -6.55 13.27
C ASP A 101 -14.80 -5.91 12.09
N GLY A 102 -14.57 -6.44 10.89
CA GLY A 102 -15.20 -5.96 9.65
C GLY A 102 -14.49 -4.78 8.99
N LYS A 103 -13.42 -4.26 9.59
CA LYS A 103 -12.60 -3.19 9.01
C LYS A 103 -11.26 -3.72 8.52
N TRP A 104 -10.99 -3.60 7.23
CA TRP A 104 -9.68 -3.92 6.67
C TRP A 104 -8.65 -2.83 6.97
N LEU A 105 -7.50 -3.24 7.51
CA LEU A 105 -6.36 -2.40 7.84
C LEU A 105 -5.07 -2.96 7.25
N ARG A 106 -4.27 -2.13 6.57
CA ARG A 106 -2.96 -2.53 6.07
C ARG A 106 -2.00 -2.70 7.25
N LEU A 107 -1.54 -3.93 7.46
CA LEU A 107 -0.64 -4.33 8.54
C LEU A 107 0.82 -4.37 8.10
N ALA A 108 1.08 -4.74 6.84
CA ALA A 108 2.42 -4.71 6.28
C ALA A 108 2.40 -4.24 4.83
N HIS A 109 3.47 -3.59 4.39
CA HIS A 109 3.66 -3.20 3.01
C HIS A 109 5.13 -3.21 2.64
N GLN A 110 5.47 -3.72 1.47
CA GLN A 110 6.81 -3.62 0.91
C GLN A 110 6.75 -3.15 -0.54
N GLN A 111 7.74 -2.35 -0.93
CA GLN A 111 7.98 -1.98 -2.32
C GLN A 111 9.41 -2.35 -2.73
N THR A 112 9.54 -2.97 -3.90
CA THR A 112 10.80 -3.21 -4.58
C THR A 112 10.75 -2.45 -5.90
N PRO A 113 11.40 -1.27 -6.01
CA PRO A 113 11.41 -0.50 -7.24
C PRO A 113 11.98 -1.31 -8.40
N LEU A 114 11.45 -1.05 -9.59
CA LEU A 114 11.98 -1.55 -10.85
C LEU A 114 12.67 -0.38 -11.58
N ASP A 115 13.78 -0.69 -12.24
CA ASP A 115 14.59 0.27 -13.01
C ASP A 115 13.90 0.73 -14.31
#